data_AF-A0A2L0D0G9-F1
#
_entry.id   AF-A0A2L0D0G9-F1
#
_cell.length_a   1.000
_cell.length_b   1.000
_cell.length_c   1.000
_cell.angle_alpha   90.00
_cell.angle_beta   90.00
_cell.angle_gamma   90.00
#
_symmetry.space_group_name_H-M   'P 1'
#
loop_
_entity.id
_entity.type
_entity.pdbx_description
1 polymer ?
#
loop_
_entity_poly.entity_id
_entity_poly.type
_entity_poly.pdbx_seq_one_letter_code
_entity_poly.pdbx_strand_id
1 'polypeptide(L)'
;CFGGTAALFNALAWCESSAWNGRLAVAVAADIAVYAKGAARPTGGAGAVALLVGPNAPLVVDRGLRAVHMRHAYDFYKPDLTSEYPTVDGRLSIQCYLGALDACYRGYCAKSSSITLDHFD
;
A
#
# COMPACT_ATOMS: atom_id res chain seq x y z
N CYS A 1 4.81 5.31 -2.05
CA CYS A 1 3.73 5.02 -1.07
C CYS A 1 3.31 3.54 -0.99
N PHE A 2 3.20 2.77 -2.09
CA PHE A 2 2.70 1.37 -2.03
C PHE A 2 3.69 0.33 -1.44
N GLY A 3 4.99 0.65 -1.36
CA GLY A 3 6.03 -0.30 -0.94
C GLY A 3 5.80 -0.93 0.44
N GLY A 4 5.29 -0.18 1.41
CA GLY A 4 4.95 -0.71 2.74
C GLY A 4 3.84 -1.76 2.70
N THR A 5 2.78 -1.53 1.91
CA THR A 5 1.70 -2.50 1.68
C THR A 5 2.22 -3.76 0.98
N ALA A 6 3.12 -3.62 0.00
CA ALA A 6 3.74 -4.77 -0.65
C ALA A 6 4.60 -5.59 0.33
N ALA A 7 5.37 -4.94 1.19
CA ALA A 7 6.15 -5.61 2.24
C ALA A 7 5.24 -6.36 3.23
N LEU A 8 4.13 -5.76 3.66
CA LEU A 8 3.13 -6.41 4.50
C LEU A 8 2.53 -7.65 3.82
N PHE A 9 2.17 -7.56 2.55
CA PHE A 9 1.64 -8.70 1.80
C PHE A 9 2.66 -9.83 1.65
N ASN A 10 3.94 -9.50 1.44
CA ASN A 10 5.01 -10.49 1.40
C ASN A 10 5.23 -11.14 2.77
N ALA A 11 5.14 -10.38 3.86
CA ALA A 11 5.23 -10.90 5.22
C ALA A 11 4.09 -11.88 5.54
N LEU A 12 2.85 -11.53 5.18
CA LEU A 12 1.69 -12.42 5.31
C LEU A 12 1.89 -13.70 4.51
N ALA A 13 2.25 -13.58 3.23
CA ALA A 13 2.50 -14.73 2.36
C ALA A 13 3.64 -15.62 2.88
N TRP A 14 4.70 -15.04 3.42
CA TRP A 14 5.79 -15.80 4.03
C TRP A 14 5.31 -16.58 5.26
N CYS A 15 4.57 -15.94 6.17
CA CYS A 15 3.99 -16.60 7.36
C CYS A 15 3.04 -17.75 6.99
N GLU A 16 2.36 -17.68 5.85
CA GLU A 16 1.45 -18.72 5.35
C GLU A 16 2.14 -19.77 4.46
N SER A 17 3.41 -19.60 4.15
CA SER A 17 4.15 -20.48 3.23
C SER A 17 4.75 -21.70 3.93
N SER A 18 5.12 -22.72 3.15
CA SER A 18 5.90 -23.87 3.63
C SER A 18 7.32 -23.52 4.07
N ALA A 19 7.82 -22.32 3.72
CA ALA A 19 9.13 -21.83 4.15
C ALA A 19 9.07 -21.10 5.51
N TRP A 20 7.88 -20.94 6.09
CA TRP A 20 7.74 -20.33 7.41
C TRP A 20 8.39 -21.20 8.48
N ASN A 21 9.14 -20.57 9.38
CA ASN A 21 9.87 -21.28 10.44
C ASN A 21 9.39 -20.92 11.85
N GLY A 22 8.13 -20.48 11.98
CA GLY A 22 7.50 -20.18 13.27
C GLY A 22 7.86 -18.81 13.85
N ARG A 23 8.77 -18.05 13.25
CA ARG A 23 9.13 -16.70 13.70
C ARG A 23 8.16 -15.64 13.18
N LEU A 24 8.07 -14.51 13.86
CA LEU A 24 7.29 -13.37 13.39
C LEU A 24 8.02 -12.66 12.24
N ALA A 25 7.25 -12.15 11.29
CA ALA A 25 7.76 -11.23 10.27
C ALA A 25 7.64 -9.78 10.75
N VAL A 26 8.55 -8.92 10.30
CA VAL A 26 8.50 -7.48 10.53
C VAL A 26 8.48 -6.77 9.18
N ALA A 27 7.40 -6.05 8.91
CA ALA A 27 7.30 -5.16 7.74
C ALA A 27 7.49 -3.71 8.20
N VAL A 28 8.43 -3.00 7.59
CA VAL A 28 8.72 -1.60 7.91
C VAL A 28 8.38 -0.74 6.70
N ALA A 29 7.55 0.27 6.92
CA ALA A 29 7.29 1.34 5.96
C ALA A 29 7.89 2.64 6.52
N ALA A 30 8.86 3.21 5.82
CA ALA A 30 9.52 4.44 6.22
C ALA A 30 9.80 5.29 4.98
N ASP A 31 9.56 6.60 5.10
CA ASP A 31 9.75 7.54 4.00
C ASP A 31 10.08 8.93 4.54
N ILE A 32 10.83 9.70 3.74
CA ILE A 32 11.02 11.14 3.88
C ILE A 32 10.53 11.78 2.58
N ALA A 33 9.37 12.46 2.66
CA ALA A 33 8.75 13.16 1.55
C ALA A 33 9.22 14.62 1.53
N VAL A 34 10.20 14.90 0.66
CA VAL A 34 10.75 16.25 0.43
C VAL A 34 10.37 16.73 -0.97
N TYR A 35 10.00 18.01 -1.08
CA TYR A 35 9.57 18.64 -2.33
C TYR A 35 10.32 19.95 -2.59
N ALA A 36 10.49 20.26 -3.88
CA ALA A 36 11.08 21.51 -4.34
C ALA A 36 10.23 22.73 -3.91
N LYS A 37 10.71 23.94 -4.22
CA LYS A 37 9.94 25.16 -3.90
C LYS A 37 8.66 25.17 -4.75
N GLY A 38 7.51 25.42 -4.13
CA GLY A 38 6.22 25.43 -4.83
C GLY A 38 5.09 24.92 -3.95
N ALA A 39 3.91 24.75 -4.55
CA ALA A 39 2.68 24.38 -3.85
C ALA A 39 2.72 22.99 -3.20
N ALA A 40 3.59 22.08 -3.66
CA ALA A 40 3.77 20.75 -3.06
C ALA A 40 4.67 20.74 -1.80
N ARG A 41 5.40 21.83 -1.52
CA ARG A 41 6.31 21.88 -0.36
C ARG A 41 5.61 21.65 0.99
N PRO A 42 4.44 22.24 1.26
CA PRO A 42 3.73 22.04 2.52
C PRO A 42 3.17 20.62 2.69
N THR A 43 3.12 19.81 1.62
CA THR A 43 2.61 18.42 1.68
C THR A 43 3.71 17.40 1.95
N GLY A 44 4.91 17.86 2.38
CA GLY A 44 6.00 17.00 2.82
C GLY A 44 5.76 16.38 4.19
N GLY A 45 6.69 15.53 4.61
CA GLY A 45 6.63 14.85 5.91
C GLY A 45 7.67 13.75 6.00
N ALA A 46 7.84 13.18 7.19
CA ALA A 46 8.70 12.03 7.41
C ALA A 46 8.10 11.14 8.49
N GLY A 47 8.29 9.84 8.38
CA GLY A 47 7.79 8.89 9.36
C GLY A 47 8.20 7.46 9.08
N ALA A 48 8.06 6.61 10.10
CA ALA A 48 8.28 5.19 10.01
C ALA A 48 7.24 4.43 10.85
N VAL A 49 6.79 3.30 10.33
CA VAL A 49 5.87 2.36 11.00
C VAL A 49 6.44 0.96 10.84
N ALA A 50 6.50 0.21 11.95
CA ALA A 50 6.86 -1.21 11.96
C ALA A 50 5.63 -2.05 12.33
N LEU A 51 5.31 -3.02 11.49
CA LEU A 51 4.21 -3.97 11.67
C LEU A 51 4.79 -5.35 11.97
N LEU A 52 4.43 -5.90 13.12
CA LEU A 52 4.76 -7.27 13.50
C LEU A 52 3.64 -8.21 13.00
N VAL A 53 4.01 -9.24 12.26
CA VAL A 53 3.08 -10.12 11.53
C VAL A 53 3.29 -11.57 11.97
N GLY A 54 2.20 -12.25 12.33
CA GLY A 54 2.21 -13.64 12.77
C GLY A 54 0.80 -14.18 13.03
N PRO A 55 0.67 -15.45 13.43
CA PRO A 55 -0.62 -16.06 13.74
C PRO A 55 -1.25 -15.47 15.01
N ASN A 56 -2.55 -15.70 15.20
CA ASN A 56 -3.31 -15.27 16.38
C ASN A 56 -3.24 -13.76 16.64
N ALA A 57 -3.19 -12.97 15.56
CA ALA A 57 -3.14 -11.52 15.63
C ALA A 57 -4.50 -10.94 16.06
N PRO A 58 -4.53 -9.84 16.83
CA PRO A 58 -5.77 -9.13 17.15
C PRO A 58 -6.34 -8.37 15.95
N LEU A 59 -5.51 -8.09 14.94
CA LEU A 59 -5.91 -7.50 13.66
C LEU A 59 -5.66 -8.54 12.58
N VAL A 60 -6.72 -9.25 12.20
CA VAL A 60 -6.67 -10.32 11.21
C VAL A 60 -6.91 -9.73 9.82
N VAL A 61 -6.15 -10.19 8.83
CA VAL A 61 -6.35 -9.80 7.43
C VAL A 61 -7.28 -10.82 6.77
N ASP A 62 -8.38 -10.34 6.19
CA ASP A 62 -9.34 -11.20 5.49
C ASP A 62 -8.72 -11.84 4.25
N ARG A 63 -8.63 -13.17 4.30
CA ARG A 63 -8.08 -13.96 3.20
C ARG A 63 -8.98 -13.87 1.98
N GLY A 64 -8.37 -13.70 0.81
CA GLY A 64 -9.07 -13.70 -0.47
C GLY A 64 -9.74 -12.37 -0.84
N LEU A 65 -9.91 -11.41 0.08
CA LEU A 65 -10.62 -10.15 -0.19
C LEU A 65 -9.77 -9.02 -0.79
N ARG A 66 -8.46 -9.21 -0.87
CA ARG A 66 -7.55 -8.22 -1.45
C ARG A 66 -7.84 -7.97 -2.93
N ALA A 67 -8.01 -6.70 -3.33
CA ALA A 67 -8.02 -6.27 -4.72
C ALA A 67 -6.85 -5.31 -4.99
N VAL A 68 -6.23 -5.42 -6.17
CA VAL A 68 -5.05 -4.63 -6.56
C VAL A 68 -5.26 -4.10 -7.97
N HIS A 69 -5.02 -2.80 -8.14
CA HIS A 69 -4.96 -2.15 -9.44
C HIS A 69 -3.56 -1.62 -9.69
N MET A 70 -2.96 -1.99 -10.83
CA MET A 70 -1.66 -1.48 -11.27
C MET A 70 -1.80 -0.99 -12.70
N ARG A 71 -1.21 0.16 -13.00
CA ARG A 71 -1.25 0.79 -14.31
C ARG A 71 0.07 1.51 -14.58
N HIS A 72 0.51 1.49 -15.82
CA HIS A 72 1.58 2.37 -16.27
C HIS A 72 1.09 3.82 -16.33
N ALA A 73 1.72 4.70 -15.56
CA ALA A 73 1.39 6.13 -15.51
C ALA A 73 2.64 6.96 -15.17
N TYR A 74 2.63 8.21 -15.59
CA TYR A 74 3.67 9.21 -15.31
C TYR A 74 3.09 10.38 -14.50
N ASP A 75 2.30 10.06 -13.48
CA ASP A 75 1.64 11.04 -12.63
C ASP A 75 2.54 11.60 -11.52
N PHE A 76 3.32 10.73 -10.88
CA PHE A 76 4.31 11.09 -9.87
C PHE A 76 5.49 10.13 -9.92
N TYR A 77 6.69 10.64 -10.21
CA TYR A 77 7.89 9.81 -10.34
C TYR A 77 9.17 10.59 -10.07
N LYS A 78 10.29 9.90 -9.85
CA LYS A 78 11.61 10.49 -9.57
C LYS A 78 12.62 10.08 -10.65
N PRO A 79 12.60 10.72 -11.83
CA PRO A 79 13.47 10.33 -12.94
C PRO A 79 14.90 10.87 -12.79
N ASP A 80 15.07 12.00 -12.10
CA ASP A 80 16.36 12.63 -11.87
C ASP A 80 17.06 11.99 -10.65
N LEU A 81 18.10 11.20 -10.91
CA LEU A 81 18.85 10.50 -9.87
C LEU A 81 19.75 11.43 -9.04
N THR A 82 19.91 12.69 -9.45
CA THR A 82 20.72 13.69 -8.72
C THR A 82 19.90 14.52 -7.74
N SER A 83 18.57 14.37 -7.74
CA SER A 83 17.62 15.17 -6.96
C SER A 83 16.68 14.29 -6.14
N GLU A 84 16.36 14.73 -4.92
CA GLU A 84 15.37 14.06 -4.08
C GLU A 84 13.92 14.39 -4.48
N TYR A 85 13.74 15.44 -5.29
CA TYR A 85 12.44 16.00 -5.64
C TYR A 85 11.76 15.25 -6.79
N PRO A 86 10.45 14.97 -6.69
CA PRO A 86 9.72 14.29 -7.74
C PRO A 86 9.33 15.23 -8.89
N THR A 87 9.14 14.65 -10.07
CA THR A 87 8.34 15.20 -11.15
C THR A 87 6.87 14.84 -10.89
N VAL A 88 5.99 15.84 -10.92
CA VAL A 88 4.57 15.68 -10.54
C VAL A 88 3.66 16.36 -11.57
N ASP A 89 2.74 15.59 -12.13
CA ASP A 89 1.55 16.11 -12.81
C ASP A 89 0.36 15.99 -11.85
N GLY A 90 0.09 17.07 -11.10
CA GLY A 90 -0.90 17.02 -10.02
C GLY A 90 -2.32 16.69 -10.49
N ARG A 91 -2.72 17.12 -11.70
CA ARG A 91 -4.04 16.79 -12.24
C ARG A 91 -4.12 15.31 -12.59
N LEU A 92 -3.08 14.78 -13.25
CA LEU A 92 -3.02 13.37 -13.58
C LEU A 92 -2.93 12.51 -12.32
N SER A 93 -2.18 12.91 -11.28
CA SER A 93 -2.09 12.19 -10.00
C SER A 93 -3.45 11.99 -9.35
N ILE A 94 -4.29 13.02 -9.33
CA ILE A 94 -5.65 12.93 -8.78
C ILE A 94 -6.50 11.95 -9.60
N GLN A 95 -6.43 12.02 -10.93
CA GLN A 95 -7.16 11.10 -11.82
C GLN A 95 -6.69 9.65 -11.67
N CYS A 96 -5.37 9.42 -11.58
CA CYS A 96 -4.79 8.10 -11.32
C CYS A 96 -5.28 7.54 -9.98
N TYR A 97 -5.22 8.35 -8.92
CA TYR A 97 -5.61 7.94 -7.58
C TYR A 97 -7.08 7.52 -7.51
N LEU A 98 -7.99 8.37 -8.00
CA LEU A 98 -9.42 8.07 -7.98
C LEU A 98 -9.78 6.89 -8.88
N GLY A 99 -9.17 6.80 -10.07
CA GLY A 99 -9.37 5.65 -10.95
C GLY A 99 -8.88 4.33 -10.34
N ALA A 100 -7.75 4.35 -9.63
CA ALA A 100 -7.24 3.19 -8.90
C ALA A 100 -8.15 2.81 -7.72
N LEU A 101 -8.66 3.80 -6.98
CA LEU A 101 -9.62 3.59 -5.90
C LEU A 101 -10.88 2.89 -6.40
N ASP A 102 -11.49 3.40 -7.48
CA ASP A 102 -12.69 2.81 -8.09
C ASP A 102 -12.45 1.37 -8.59
N ALA A 103 -11.27 1.10 -9.17
CA ALA A 103 -10.92 -0.22 -9.65
C ALA A 103 -10.69 -1.21 -8.50
N CYS A 104 -9.96 -0.80 -7.47
CA CYS A 104 -9.73 -1.59 -6.27
C CYS A 104 -11.04 -1.88 -5.54
N TYR A 105 -11.91 -0.87 -5.37
CA TYR A 105 -13.19 -1.04 -4.68
C TYR A 105 -14.12 -2.00 -5.43
N ARG A 106 -14.26 -1.85 -6.76
CA ARG A 106 -15.03 -2.82 -7.56
C ARG A 106 -14.46 -4.23 -7.45
N GLY A 107 -13.14 -4.37 -7.48
CA GLY A 107 -12.48 -5.67 -7.30
C GLY A 107 -12.71 -6.27 -5.91
N TYR A 108 -12.78 -5.44 -4.87
CA TYR A 108 -13.11 -5.86 -3.51
C TYR A 108 -14.58 -6.33 -3.43
N CYS A 109 -15.53 -5.51 -3.92
CA CYS A 109 -16.97 -5.85 -3.91
C CYS A 109 -17.28 -7.16 -4.64
N ALA A 110 -16.58 -7.43 -5.75
CA ALA A 110 -16.73 -8.69 -6.49
C ALA A 110 -16.24 -9.92 -5.71
N LYS A 111 -15.36 -9.75 -4.72
CA LYS A 111 -14.83 -10.81 -3.86
C LYS A 111 -15.61 -10.94 -2.55
N SER A 112 -16.15 -9.83 -2.06
CA SER A 112 -16.92 -9.78 -0.82
C SER A 112 -18.40 -10.12 -1.01
N SER A 113 -18.85 -10.50 -2.20
CA SER A 113 -20.28 -10.64 -2.54
C SER A 113 -21.03 -11.68 -1.69
N SER A 114 -20.31 -12.62 -1.07
CA SER A 114 -20.85 -13.65 -0.19
C SER A 114 -20.60 -13.39 1.30
N ILE A 115 -20.07 -12.22 1.66
CA ILE A 115 -19.72 -11.89 3.05
C ILE A 115 -20.81 -11.01 3.64
N THR A 116 -21.41 -11.49 4.72
CA THR A 116 -22.36 -10.73 5.55
C THR A 116 -21.66 -10.22 6.81
N LEU A 117 -22.34 -9.35 7.57
CA LEU A 117 -21.83 -8.84 8.85
C LEU A 117 -21.56 -9.99 9.85
N ASP A 118 -22.35 -11.06 9.77
CA ASP A 118 -22.20 -12.26 10.61
C ASP A 118 -20.86 -13.00 10.39
N HIS A 119 -20.09 -12.64 9.37
CA HIS A 119 -18.75 -13.20 9.13
C HIS A 119 -17.71 -12.70 10.14
N PHE A 120 -17.99 -11.58 10.82
CA PHE A 120 -17.05 -10.88 11.70
C PHE A 120 -17.38 -11.00 13.20
N ASP A 121 -18.51 -11.65 13.53
CA ASP A 121 -18.94 -11.98 14.90
C ASP A 121 -18.43 -13.37 15.33
#